data_AF-A0A914N985-F1
#
_entry.id   AF-A0A914N985-F1
#
_cell.length_a   1.000
_cell.length_b   1.000
_cell.length_c   1.000
_cell.angle_alpha   90.00
_cell.angle_beta   90.00
_cell.angle_gamma   90.00
#
_symmetry.space_group_name_H-M   'P 1'
#
loop_
_entity.id
_entity.type
_entity.pdbx_description
1 polymer ?
#
loop_
_entity_poly.entity_id
_entity_poly.type
_entity_poly.pdbx_seq_one_letter_code
_entity_poly.pdbx_strand_id
1 'polypeptide(L)'
;MFGNQNVKNMDVPVIDEEVARYEKIKKEMCCLFNEITPSYKELSDQFFAFNFIEDYKLLAEIVDLIFEKVIEEPHLSDLFSDLCKKKVDVERQMQLERDKLDKHLDNQTKKSEGIKTFRSEVITKAQQHWNIFDDYNNKIKQLEEELKNADDKSRLVIEKEIETRRSEEKRRFFGIIKFTGQLYRNSLINEDIIDWCSLELVRQFETTEDEVYLEYAVEFIKAVGKIYDGFHLDIVMDYLSRLKPRVSNRVHSLITDLEDLKKNCWTPRIFTTL
;
A
#
# COMPACT_ATOMS: atom_id res chain seq x y z
N MET A 1 11.23 -57.62 41.14
CA MET A 1 11.37 -56.16 40.98
C MET A 1 12.35 -55.95 39.84
N PHE A 2 11.97 -55.25 38.78
CA PHE A 2 12.77 -54.31 37.98
C PHE A 2 11.81 -53.80 36.90
N GLY A 3 11.35 -52.57 37.08
CA GLY A 3 10.46 -51.91 36.14
C GLY A 3 11.26 -51.47 34.91
N ASN A 4 10.74 -51.79 33.73
CA ASN A 4 11.15 -51.11 32.51
C ASN A 4 10.16 -49.99 32.24
N GLN A 5 10.71 -48.78 32.25
CA GLN A 5 10.04 -47.53 31.97
C GLN A 5 9.50 -47.54 30.54
N ASN A 6 8.19 -47.36 30.44
CA ASN A 6 7.51 -46.97 29.22
C ASN A 6 7.91 -45.50 28.96
N VAL A 7 8.87 -45.28 28.06
CA VAL A 7 9.12 -43.94 27.52
C VAL A 7 7.93 -43.64 26.60
N LYS A 8 6.96 -42.90 27.14
CA LYS A 8 5.93 -42.26 26.33
C LYS A 8 6.66 -41.32 25.38
N ASN A 9 6.69 -41.67 24.10
CA ASN A 9 6.83 -40.66 23.04
C ASN A 9 5.67 -39.69 23.24
N MET A 10 6.01 -38.53 23.79
CA MET A 10 5.11 -37.42 23.92
C MET A 10 5.11 -36.78 22.53
N ASP A 11 4.07 -37.07 21.75
CA ASP A 11 3.76 -36.32 20.54
C ASP A 11 3.56 -34.86 20.95
N VAL A 12 4.64 -34.08 20.93
CA VAL A 12 4.57 -32.63 20.96
C VAL A 12 3.85 -32.23 19.67
N PRO A 13 2.73 -31.49 19.74
CA PRO A 13 1.92 -31.26 18.55
C PRO A 13 2.70 -30.37 17.58
N VAL A 14 3.01 -30.91 16.40
CA VAL A 14 3.68 -30.24 15.26
C VAL A 14 3.10 -28.84 14.95
N ILE A 15 1.82 -28.62 15.29
CA ILE A 15 1.08 -27.37 15.13
C ILE A 15 1.68 -26.23 16.00
N ASP A 16 2.21 -26.53 17.18
CA ASP A 16 2.75 -25.53 18.12
C ASP A 16 4.11 -25.00 17.64
N GLU A 17 4.96 -25.86 17.08
CA GLU A 17 6.26 -25.47 16.52
C GLU A 17 6.13 -24.63 15.24
N GLU A 18 5.16 -24.94 14.37
CA GLU A 18 4.89 -24.17 13.14
C GLU A 18 4.37 -22.77 13.45
N VAL A 19 3.45 -22.66 14.42
CA VAL A 19 2.95 -21.36 14.92
C VAL A 19 4.07 -20.55 15.56
N ALA A 20 4.90 -21.18 16.41
CA ALA A 20 6.04 -20.49 17.02
C ALA A 20 7.07 -20.00 15.98
N ARG A 21 7.33 -20.79 14.93
CA ARG A 21 8.18 -20.39 13.80
C ARG A 21 7.59 -19.17 13.08
N TYR A 22 6.28 -19.19 12.81
CA TYR A 22 5.57 -18.11 12.14
C TYR A 22 5.67 -16.80 12.92
N GLU A 23 5.35 -16.82 14.21
CA GLU A 23 5.41 -15.65 15.09
C GLU A 23 6.84 -15.10 15.19
N LYS A 24 7.84 -15.99 15.25
CA LYS A 24 9.25 -15.59 15.25
C LYS A 24 9.62 -14.82 13.99
N ILE A 25 9.28 -15.34 12.81
CA ILE A 25 9.59 -14.67 11.54
C ILE A 25 8.86 -13.31 11.47
N LYS A 26 7.58 -13.27 11.85
CA LYS A 26 6.82 -12.01 11.89
C LYS A 26 7.49 -10.97 12.79
N LYS A 27 7.91 -11.38 13.98
CA LYS A 27 8.61 -10.50 14.92
C LYS A 27 9.95 -10.01 14.37
N GLU A 28 10.72 -10.88 13.73
CA GLU A 28 11.96 -10.51 13.04
C GLU A 28 11.71 -9.47 11.95
N MET A 29 10.68 -9.66 11.11
CA MET A 29 10.30 -8.70 10.08
C MET A 29 9.80 -7.37 10.66
N CYS A 30 9.05 -7.40 11.77
CA CYS A 30 8.66 -6.18 12.49
C CYS A 30 9.87 -5.38 12.96
N CYS A 31 10.85 -6.04 13.59
CA CYS A 31 12.08 -5.39 14.02
C CYS A 31 12.84 -4.83 12.82
N LEU A 32 12.96 -5.61 11.75
CA LEU A 32 13.60 -5.23 10.50
C LEU A 32 12.99 -3.95 9.92
N PHE A 33 11.66 -3.88 9.84
CA PHE A 33 10.96 -2.72 9.28
C PHE A 33 11.01 -1.48 10.17
N ASN A 34 11.02 -1.65 11.50
CA ASN A 34 11.20 -0.53 12.44
C ASN A 34 12.58 0.12 12.35
N GLU A 35 13.58 -0.61 11.87
CA GLU A 35 14.96 -0.14 11.75
C GLU A 35 15.29 0.40 10.34
N ILE A 36 14.32 0.39 9.42
CA ILE A 36 14.53 0.91 8.06
C ILE A 36 14.88 2.40 8.12
N THR A 37 16.07 2.72 7.62
CA THR A 37 16.59 4.08 7.50
C THR A 37 17.17 4.31 6.11
N PRO A 38 17.38 5.56 5.65
CA PRO A 38 17.98 5.81 4.33
C PRO A 38 19.38 5.17 4.12
N SER A 39 20.10 4.87 5.21
CA SER A 39 21.43 4.24 5.24
C SER A 39 21.43 2.70 5.16
N TYR A 40 20.25 2.08 5.07
CA TYR A 40 19.96 0.67 5.38
C TYR A 40 20.43 -0.39 4.36
N LYS A 41 21.53 -0.18 3.64
CA LYS A 41 21.95 -1.12 2.57
C LYS A 41 22.21 -2.57 3.03
N GLU A 42 22.39 -2.83 4.32
CA GLU A 42 22.89 -4.13 4.85
C GLU A 42 21.89 -4.94 5.69
N LEU A 43 20.69 -4.43 6.03
CA LEU A 43 19.79 -5.11 6.99
C LEU A 43 18.65 -5.92 6.35
N SER A 44 18.90 -6.62 5.24
CA SER A 44 17.81 -7.29 4.50
C SER A 44 18.14 -8.65 3.89
N ASP A 45 19.32 -9.22 4.18
CA ASP A 45 19.67 -10.55 3.68
C ASP A 45 18.68 -11.63 4.15
N GLN A 46 18.17 -11.52 5.39
CA GLN A 46 17.14 -12.43 5.90
C GLN A 46 15.80 -12.26 5.17
N PHE A 47 15.35 -11.02 4.93
CA PHE A 47 14.12 -10.75 4.20
C PHE A 47 14.20 -11.25 2.75
N PHE A 48 15.36 -11.09 2.09
CA PHE A 48 15.55 -11.56 0.73
C PHE A 48 15.73 -13.07 0.63
N ALA A 49 16.43 -13.69 1.58
CA ALA A 49 16.64 -15.13 1.63
C ALA A 49 15.36 -15.91 1.94
N PHE A 50 14.38 -15.28 2.60
CA PHE A 50 13.14 -15.97 2.94
C PHE A 50 12.28 -16.28 1.69
N ASN A 51 12.01 -17.56 1.42
CA ASN A 51 11.18 -17.94 0.28
C ASN A 51 9.68 -17.88 0.62
N PHE A 52 9.03 -16.72 0.40
CA PHE A 52 7.60 -16.52 0.69
C PHE A 52 6.66 -17.37 -0.19
N ILE A 53 7.17 -17.96 -1.27
CA ILE A 53 6.38 -18.78 -2.19
C ILE A 53 5.85 -20.05 -1.50
N GLU A 54 6.53 -20.51 -0.45
CA GLU A 54 6.15 -21.73 0.29
C GLU A 54 5.11 -21.47 1.40
N ASP A 55 4.96 -20.22 1.85
CA ASP A 55 4.02 -19.84 2.90
C ASP A 55 3.27 -18.56 2.53
N TYR A 56 2.15 -18.76 1.83
CA TYR A 56 1.31 -17.66 1.35
C TYR A 56 0.66 -16.86 2.49
N LYS A 57 0.35 -17.50 3.61
CA LYS A 57 -0.27 -16.79 4.75
C LYS A 57 0.73 -15.81 5.34
N LEU A 58 1.98 -16.26 5.52
CA LEU A 58 3.06 -15.41 5.99
C LEU A 58 3.34 -14.28 5.00
N LEU A 59 3.35 -14.58 3.69
CA LEU A 59 3.51 -13.56 2.66
C LEU A 59 2.48 -12.44 2.83
N ALA A 60 1.20 -12.79 2.93
CA ALA A 60 0.12 -11.82 3.10
C ALA A 60 0.32 -10.95 4.35
N GLU A 61 0.67 -11.56 5.49
CA GLU A 61 0.90 -10.81 6.73
C GLU A 61 2.16 -9.92 6.69
N ILE A 62 3.23 -10.35 6.03
CA ILE A 62 4.42 -9.51 5.87
C ILE A 62 4.15 -8.34 4.94
N VAL A 63 3.39 -8.53 3.87
CA VAL A 63 2.99 -7.43 3.00
C VAL A 63 2.06 -6.48 3.76
N ASP A 64 1.09 -6.97 4.53
CA ASP A 64 0.23 -6.14 5.39
C ASP A 64 1.07 -5.29 6.35
N LEU A 65 2.08 -5.88 6.99
CA LEU A 65 2.98 -5.18 7.89
C LEU A 65 3.76 -4.04 7.19
N ILE A 66 4.16 -4.22 5.93
CA ILE A 66 4.76 -3.13 5.13
C ILE A 66 3.75 -2.01 4.93
N PHE A 67 2.50 -2.33 4.61
CA PHE A 67 1.44 -1.33 4.44
C PHE A 67 1.12 -0.60 5.75
N GLU A 68 1.09 -1.30 6.89
CA GLU A 68 0.95 -0.70 8.22
C GLU A 68 2.10 0.28 8.50
N LYS A 69 3.34 -0.11 8.18
CA LYS A 69 4.52 0.74 8.36
C LYS A 69 4.49 2.00 7.53
N VAL A 70 4.06 1.95 6.27
CA VAL A 70 3.94 3.17 5.45
C VAL A 70 2.76 4.06 5.85
N ILE A 71 1.75 3.51 6.51
CA ILE A 71 0.67 4.30 7.13
C ILE A 71 1.21 5.05 8.37
N GLU A 72 2.02 4.38 9.20
CA GLU A 72 2.67 4.98 10.37
C GLU A 72 3.74 6.00 9.97
N GLU A 73 4.54 5.67 8.95
CA GLU A 73 5.72 6.43 8.52
C GLU A 73 5.69 6.75 7.00
N PRO A 74 4.74 7.58 6.52
CA PRO A 74 4.59 7.90 5.09
C PRO A 74 5.80 8.55 4.41
N HIS A 75 6.78 9.02 5.20
CA HIS A 75 8.00 9.61 4.68
C HIS A 75 9.04 8.56 4.25
N LEU A 76 8.88 7.30 4.65
CA LEU A 76 9.73 6.17 4.28
C LEU A 76 9.17 5.35 3.11
N SER A 77 8.08 5.79 2.49
CA SER A 77 7.39 5.04 1.42
C SER A 77 8.30 4.68 0.24
N ASP A 78 9.28 5.52 -0.08
CA ASP A 78 10.28 5.25 -1.12
C ASP A 78 11.20 4.08 -0.72
N LEU A 79 11.72 4.08 0.51
CA LEU A 79 12.54 2.98 1.04
C LEU A 79 11.78 1.65 1.08
N PHE A 80 10.53 1.65 1.53
CA PHE A 80 9.70 0.45 1.52
C PHE A 80 9.40 -0.03 0.09
N SER A 81 9.25 0.89 -0.87
CA SER A 81 9.03 0.51 -2.27
C SER A 81 10.30 -0.11 -2.88
N ASP A 82 11.47 0.44 -2.58
CA ASP A 82 12.76 -0.11 -3.00
C ASP A 82 13.02 -1.49 -2.40
N LEU A 83 12.63 -1.69 -1.13
CA LEU A 83 12.67 -2.99 -0.47
C LEU A 83 11.80 -4.02 -1.20
N CYS A 84 10.55 -3.68 -1.49
CA CYS A 84 9.64 -4.51 -2.27
C CYS A 84 10.21 -4.84 -3.65
N LYS A 85 10.81 -3.84 -4.32
CA LYS A 85 11.42 -4.00 -5.64
C LYS A 85 12.59 -4.97 -5.61
N LYS A 86 13.51 -4.80 -4.65
CA LYS A 86 14.66 -5.69 -4.46
C LYS A 86 14.20 -7.12 -4.16
N LYS A 87 13.11 -7.30 -3.40
CA LYS A 87 12.56 -8.63 -3.14
C LYS A 87 12.03 -9.31 -4.40
N VAL A 88 11.24 -8.60 -5.20
CA VAL A 88 10.72 -9.12 -6.48
C VAL A 88 11.86 -9.49 -7.42
N ASP A 89 12.94 -8.70 -7.44
CA ASP A 89 14.10 -8.99 -8.28
C ASP A 89 14.87 -10.24 -7.82
N VAL A 90 15.01 -10.45 -6.51
CA VAL A 90 15.59 -11.68 -5.94
C VAL A 90 14.75 -12.92 -6.28
N GLU A 91 13.44 -12.86 -6.10
CA GLU A 91 12.53 -13.97 -6.48
C GLU A 91 12.63 -14.30 -7.97
N ARG A 92 12.69 -13.26 -8.82
CA ARG A 92 12.85 -13.43 -10.27
C ARG A 92 14.20 -14.08 -10.62
N GLN A 93 15.29 -13.68 -9.96
CA GLN A 93 16.60 -14.29 -10.18
C GLN A 93 16.63 -15.77 -9.81
N MET A 94 16.08 -16.13 -8.65
CA MET A 94 15.94 -17.52 -8.21
C MET A 94 15.13 -18.37 -9.19
N GLN A 95 14.03 -17.81 -9.73
CA GLN A 95 13.23 -18.51 -10.74
C GLN A 95 14.01 -18.73 -12.04
N LEU A 96 14.73 -17.71 -12.52
CA LEU A 96 15.55 -17.82 -13.74
C LEU A 96 16.68 -18.85 -13.60
N GLU A 97 17.27 -18.99 -12.41
CA GLU A 97 18.27 -20.03 -12.13
C GLU A 97 17.67 -21.43 -12.15
N ARG A 98 16.48 -21.61 -11.57
CA ARG A 98 15.73 -22.87 -11.61
C ARG A 98 15.37 -23.26 -13.04
N ASP A 99 14.83 -22.32 -13.83
CA ASP A 99 14.46 -22.55 -15.22
C ASP A 99 15.66 -22.94 -16.10
N LYS A 100 16.86 -22.42 -15.81
CA LYS A 100 18.11 -22.81 -16.50
C LYS A 100 18.52 -24.25 -16.17
N LEU A 101 18.35 -24.67 -14.91
CA LEU A 101 18.63 -26.04 -14.48
C LEU A 101 17.63 -27.02 -15.10
N ASP A 102 16.36 -26.65 -15.14
CA ASP A 102 15.29 -27.49 -15.68
C ASP A 102 15.37 -27.66 -17.21
N LYS A 103 15.91 -26.69 -17.96
CA LYS A 103 16.15 -26.85 -19.41
C LYS A 103 17.12 -27.98 -19.79
N HIS A 104 17.85 -28.55 -18.84
CA HIS A 104 18.67 -29.75 -19.05
C HIS A 104 17.91 -31.08 -18.84
N LEU A 105 16.65 -31.02 -18.40
CA LEU A 105 15.75 -32.15 -18.26
C LEU A 105 14.53 -31.87 -19.16
N ASP A 106 14.26 -32.73 -20.14
CA ASP A 106 13.26 -32.54 -21.20
C ASP A 106 11.79 -32.62 -20.70
N ASN A 107 11.50 -31.94 -19.60
CA ASN A 107 10.18 -31.86 -19.00
C ASN A 107 9.59 -30.49 -19.32
N GLN A 108 8.53 -30.52 -20.13
CA GLN A 108 7.64 -29.39 -20.36
C GLN A 108 7.25 -28.76 -19.01
N THR A 109 7.90 -27.65 -18.67
CA THR A 109 7.63 -26.90 -17.45
C THR A 109 6.20 -26.37 -17.57
N LYS A 110 5.30 -26.89 -16.75
CA LYS A 110 3.95 -26.32 -16.57
C LYS A 110 4.14 -24.82 -16.32
N LYS A 111 3.58 -23.98 -17.19
CA LYS A 111 3.39 -22.55 -16.91
C LYS A 111 2.92 -22.45 -15.46
N SER A 112 3.64 -21.67 -14.66
CA SER A 112 3.34 -21.38 -13.25
C SER A 112 2.10 -20.48 -13.14
N GLU A 113 1.01 -20.84 -13.80
CA GLU A 113 -0.30 -20.20 -13.64
C GLU A 113 -0.83 -20.61 -12.25
N GLY A 114 -0.93 -19.62 -11.36
CA GLY A 114 -1.53 -19.78 -10.03
C GLY A 114 -0.59 -19.70 -8.83
N ILE A 115 0.73 -19.54 -9.01
CA ILE A 115 1.63 -19.30 -7.88
C ILE A 115 1.54 -17.83 -7.48
N LYS A 116 1.10 -17.57 -6.24
CA LYS A 116 1.11 -16.24 -5.63
C LYS A 116 2.55 -15.83 -5.35
N THR A 117 2.99 -14.76 -6.00
CA THR A 117 4.31 -14.13 -5.86
C THR A 117 4.25 -12.95 -4.91
N PHE A 118 5.40 -12.48 -4.42
CA PHE A 118 5.45 -11.26 -3.61
C PHE A 118 4.83 -10.08 -4.34
N ARG A 119 5.13 -9.92 -5.63
CA ARG A 119 4.56 -8.86 -6.47
C ARG A 119 3.03 -8.94 -6.55
N SER A 120 2.47 -10.12 -6.78
CA SER A 120 1.01 -10.27 -6.86
C SER A 120 0.33 -9.99 -5.54
N GLU A 121 0.99 -10.27 -4.41
CA GLU A 121 0.44 -9.92 -3.10
C GLU A 121 0.50 -8.42 -2.85
N VAL A 122 1.60 -7.74 -3.20
CA VAL A 122 1.69 -6.26 -3.15
C VAL A 122 0.56 -5.60 -3.95
N ILE A 123 0.29 -6.09 -5.16
CA ILE A 123 -0.83 -5.62 -6.00
C ILE A 123 -2.17 -5.84 -5.29
N THR A 124 -2.39 -7.05 -4.78
CA THR A 124 -3.64 -7.43 -4.09
C THR A 124 -3.89 -6.54 -2.88
N LYS A 125 -2.86 -6.33 -2.04
CA LYS A 125 -2.94 -5.49 -0.85
C LYS A 125 -3.13 -4.01 -1.19
N ALA A 126 -2.44 -3.49 -2.21
CA ALA A 126 -2.68 -2.14 -2.69
C ALA A 126 -4.16 -1.92 -3.02
N GLN A 127 -4.76 -2.80 -3.82
CA GLN A 127 -6.19 -2.72 -4.18
C GLN A 127 -7.09 -2.81 -2.94
N GLN A 128 -6.83 -3.74 -2.02
CA GLN A 128 -7.60 -3.87 -0.78
C GLN A 128 -7.57 -2.60 0.06
N HIS A 129 -6.40 -1.96 0.20
CA HIS A 129 -6.24 -0.74 0.98
C HIS A 129 -7.05 0.43 0.44
N TRP A 130 -7.24 0.49 -0.88
CA TRP A 130 -8.05 1.54 -1.48
C TRP A 130 -9.55 1.24 -1.49
N ASN A 131 -9.95 -0.03 -1.56
CA ASN A 131 -11.36 -0.43 -1.60
C ASN A 131 -12.13 -0.20 -0.28
N ILE A 132 -11.47 0.32 0.77
CA ILE A 132 -12.10 0.58 2.07
C ILE A 132 -12.93 1.87 2.12
N PHE A 133 -12.84 2.74 1.11
CA PHE A 133 -13.51 4.04 1.11
C PHE A 133 -15.03 3.92 1.28
N ASP A 134 -15.65 2.98 0.56
CA ASP A 134 -17.10 2.81 0.64
C ASP A 134 -17.55 2.33 2.02
N ASP A 135 -16.84 1.36 2.60
CA ASP A 135 -17.10 0.87 3.96
C ASP A 135 -16.92 1.97 5.01
N TYR A 136 -15.86 2.78 4.86
CA TYR A 136 -15.61 3.93 5.71
C TYR A 136 -16.74 4.97 5.61
N ASN A 137 -17.08 5.39 4.39
CA ASN A 137 -18.12 6.40 4.15
C ASN A 137 -19.48 5.94 4.67
N ASN A 138 -19.82 4.66 4.47
CA ASN A 138 -21.04 4.07 5.01
C ASN A 138 -21.04 4.10 6.55
N LYS A 139 -19.90 3.82 7.20
CA LYS A 139 -19.79 3.89 8.65
C LYS A 139 -19.92 5.32 9.18
N ILE A 140 -19.32 6.31 8.51
CA ILE A 140 -19.47 7.72 8.86
C ILE A 140 -20.93 8.16 8.73
N LYS A 141 -21.59 7.85 7.61
CA LYS A 141 -23.01 8.16 7.41
C LYS A 141 -23.91 7.52 8.48
N GLN A 142 -23.62 6.29 8.88
CA GLN A 142 -24.34 5.63 9.96
C GLN A 142 -24.20 6.40 11.29
N LEU A 143 -22.98 6.79 11.65
CA LEU A 143 -22.72 7.54 12.88
C LEU A 143 -23.37 8.94 12.84
N GLU A 144 -23.36 9.61 11.69
CA GLU A 144 -24.04 10.89 11.49
C GLU A 144 -25.56 10.77 11.61
N GLU A 145 -26.15 9.65 11.19
CA GLU A 145 -27.58 9.35 11.37
C GLU A 145 -27.93 9.06 12.84
N GLU A 146 -27.08 8.30 13.53
CA GLU A 146 -27.19 8.06 14.98
C GLU A 146 -27.09 9.39 15.77
N LEU A 147 -26.21 10.29 15.34
CA LEU A 147 -26.00 11.60 15.96
C LEU A 147 -27.26 12.48 15.95
N LYS A 148 -28.06 12.42 14.88
CA LYS A 148 -29.31 13.20 14.74
C LYS A 148 -30.33 12.86 15.85
N ASN A 149 -30.32 11.62 16.33
CA ASN A 149 -31.28 11.11 17.31
C ASN A 149 -30.68 10.94 18.72
N ALA A 150 -29.43 11.34 18.92
CA ALA A 150 -28.71 11.13 20.17
C ALA A 150 -29.12 12.12 21.28
N ASP A 151 -29.18 11.64 22.52
CA ASP A 151 -29.22 12.49 23.72
C ASP A 151 -27.88 13.24 23.91
N ASP A 152 -27.85 14.26 24.78
CA ASP A 152 -26.67 15.13 24.96
C ASP A 152 -25.40 14.37 25.38
N LYS A 153 -25.52 13.29 26.16
CA LYS A 153 -24.36 12.50 26.59
C LYS A 153 -23.87 11.61 25.44
N SER A 154 -24.79 10.99 24.71
CA SER A 154 -24.50 10.14 23.55
C SER A 154 -23.95 10.96 22.38
N ARG A 155 -24.43 12.20 22.20
CA ARG A 155 -23.99 13.14 21.15
C ARG A 155 -22.48 13.37 21.20
N LEU A 156 -21.95 13.74 22.37
CA LEU A 156 -20.51 14.00 22.54
C LEU A 156 -19.65 12.77 22.26
N VAL A 157 -20.15 11.57 22.56
CA VAL A 157 -19.44 10.30 22.28
C VAL A 157 -19.39 10.03 20.79
N ILE A 158 -20.52 10.20 20.09
CA ILE A 158 -20.62 9.95 18.64
C ILE A 158 -19.80 10.97 17.85
N GLU A 159 -19.86 12.26 18.22
CA GLU A 159 -19.03 13.30 17.59
C GLU A 159 -17.54 12.99 17.71
N LYS A 160 -17.09 12.56 18.89
CA LYS A 160 -15.70 12.16 19.12
C LYS A 160 -15.31 10.93 18.30
N GLU A 161 -16.20 9.95 18.16
CA GLU A 161 -15.97 8.76 17.33
C GLU A 161 -15.85 9.13 15.86
N ILE A 162 -16.74 10.00 15.33
CA ILE A 162 -16.68 10.49 13.96
C ILE A 162 -15.34 11.21 13.70
N GLU A 163 -14.96 12.12 14.59
CA GLU A 163 -13.71 12.88 14.44
C GLU A 163 -12.47 11.96 14.50
N THR A 164 -12.46 11.00 15.43
CA THR A 164 -11.39 10.00 15.53
C THR A 164 -11.27 9.21 14.23
N ARG A 165 -12.39 8.72 13.69
CA ARG A 165 -12.41 7.97 12.42
C ARG A 165 -11.96 8.81 11.23
N ARG A 166 -12.37 10.07 11.13
CA ARG A 166 -11.90 11.01 10.09
C ARG A 166 -10.40 11.24 10.18
N SER A 167 -9.88 11.45 11.38
CA SER A 167 -8.43 11.62 11.57
C SER A 167 -7.63 10.36 11.20
N GLU A 168 -8.11 9.19 11.63
CA GLU A 168 -7.47 7.90 11.33
C GLU A 168 -7.49 7.56 9.83
N GLU A 169 -8.61 7.81 9.15
CA GLU A 169 -8.75 7.61 7.71
C GLU A 169 -7.81 8.53 6.93
N LYS A 170 -7.78 9.82 7.24
CA LYS A 170 -6.86 10.76 6.57
C LYS A 170 -5.40 10.35 6.73
N ARG A 171 -5.00 9.94 7.93
CA ARG A 171 -3.64 9.44 8.19
C ARG A 171 -3.35 8.18 7.36
N ARG A 172 -4.29 7.23 7.34
CA ARG A 172 -4.17 5.99 6.58
C ARG A 172 -3.99 6.28 5.10
N PHE A 173 -4.92 7.03 4.50
CA PHE A 173 -4.90 7.27 3.07
C PHE A 173 -3.71 8.12 2.63
N PHE A 174 -3.26 9.07 3.44
CA PHE A 174 -2.04 9.82 3.13
C PHE A 174 -0.82 8.89 2.94
N GLY A 175 -0.66 7.88 3.81
CA GLY A 175 0.37 6.85 3.65
C GLY A 175 0.16 5.97 2.41
N ILE A 176 -1.07 5.48 2.21
CA ILE A 176 -1.42 4.62 1.07
C ILE A 176 -1.21 5.31 -0.27
N ILE A 177 -1.61 6.58 -0.40
CA ILE A 177 -1.44 7.39 -1.61
C ILE A 177 0.04 7.54 -1.95
N LYS A 178 0.86 7.95 -0.97
CA LYS A 178 2.30 8.10 -1.15
C LYS A 178 2.94 6.77 -1.55
N PHE A 179 2.63 5.69 -0.85
CA PHE A 179 3.22 4.40 -1.12
C PHE A 179 2.82 3.83 -2.47
N THR A 180 1.53 3.94 -2.86
CA THR A 180 1.04 3.56 -4.19
C THR A 180 1.83 4.27 -5.28
N GLY A 181 2.09 5.57 -5.12
CA GLY A 181 2.90 6.33 -6.07
C GLY A 181 4.33 5.79 -6.20
N GLN A 182 4.97 5.44 -5.08
CA GLN A 182 6.31 4.83 -5.11
C GLN A 182 6.30 3.41 -5.68
N LEU A 183 5.27 2.61 -5.41
CA LEU A 183 5.12 1.28 -6.00
C LEU A 183 5.04 1.36 -7.52
N TYR A 184 4.30 2.32 -8.07
CA TYR A 184 4.20 2.52 -9.51
C TYR A 184 5.52 2.98 -10.13
N ARG A 185 6.22 3.93 -9.49
CA ARG A 185 7.54 4.38 -9.94
C ARG A 185 8.55 3.23 -10.00
N ASN A 186 8.47 2.29 -9.06
CA ASN A 186 9.29 1.06 -9.05
C ASN A 186 8.72 -0.06 -9.92
N SER A 187 7.72 0.23 -10.75
CA SER A 187 7.07 -0.71 -11.65
C SER A 187 6.56 -1.95 -10.92
N LEU A 188 6.09 -1.84 -9.67
CA LEU A 188 5.55 -2.93 -8.87
C LEU A 188 4.05 -3.13 -9.09
N ILE A 189 3.34 -2.04 -9.40
CA ILE A 189 1.92 -2.03 -9.78
C ILE A 189 1.76 -1.54 -11.23
N ASN A 190 0.64 -1.84 -11.86
CA ASN A 190 0.32 -1.44 -13.23
C ASN A 190 -0.42 -0.09 -13.28
N GLU A 191 -0.49 0.48 -14.48
CA GLU A 191 -1.16 1.75 -14.76
C GLU A 191 -2.66 1.73 -14.43
N ASP A 192 -3.35 0.60 -14.64
CA ASP A 192 -4.78 0.47 -14.33
C ASP A 192 -5.11 0.81 -12.87
N ILE A 193 -4.19 0.53 -11.94
CA ILE A 193 -4.35 0.90 -10.52
C ILE A 193 -4.24 2.42 -10.36
N ILE A 194 -3.37 3.08 -11.10
CA ILE A 194 -3.20 4.54 -11.06
C ILE A 194 -4.40 5.26 -11.67
N ASP A 195 -4.91 4.75 -12.79
CA ASP A 195 -6.17 5.21 -13.40
C ASP A 195 -7.29 5.20 -12.37
N TRP A 196 -7.48 4.06 -11.72
CA TRP A 196 -8.54 3.89 -10.75
C TRP A 196 -8.33 4.76 -9.50
N CYS A 197 -7.13 4.78 -8.90
CA CYS A 197 -6.84 5.57 -7.70
C CYS A 197 -7.01 7.07 -7.92
N SER A 198 -6.59 7.58 -9.09
CA SER A 198 -6.70 9.01 -9.41
C SER A 198 -8.17 9.46 -9.57
N LEU A 199 -9.01 8.63 -10.19
CA LEU A 199 -10.45 8.85 -10.25
C LEU A 199 -11.14 8.68 -8.88
N GLU A 200 -10.70 7.69 -8.09
CA GLU A 200 -11.28 7.42 -6.77
C GLU A 200 -11.11 8.63 -5.83
N LEU A 201 -9.96 9.29 -5.83
CA LEU A 201 -9.75 10.52 -5.05
C LEU A 201 -10.71 11.65 -5.44
N VAL A 202 -10.98 11.81 -6.74
CA VAL A 202 -11.97 12.79 -7.22
C VAL A 202 -13.38 12.39 -6.79
N ARG A 203 -13.73 11.11 -6.87
CA ARG A 203 -15.00 10.56 -6.39
C ARG A 203 -15.20 10.78 -4.88
N GLN A 204 -14.14 10.65 -4.08
CA GLN A 204 -14.19 10.89 -2.63
C GLN A 204 -14.53 12.35 -2.31
N PHE A 205 -13.95 13.32 -3.05
CA PHE A 205 -14.37 14.71 -2.93
C PHE A 205 -15.86 14.90 -3.26
N GLU A 206 -16.36 14.35 -4.38
CA GLU A 206 -17.78 14.46 -4.72
C GLU A 206 -18.72 13.78 -3.70
N THR A 207 -18.22 12.77 -2.99
CA THR A 207 -19.01 12.04 -1.98
C THR A 207 -19.04 12.73 -0.63
N THR A 208 -17.94 13.37 -0.24
CA THR A 208 -17.72 13.89 1.13
C THR A 208 -17.68 15.43 1.20
N GLU A 209 -17.52 16.10 0.06
CA GLU A 209 -17.21 17.53 -0.06
C GLU A 209 -15.92 17.95 0.68
N ASP A 210 -15.07 17.00 1.07
CA ASP A 210 -13.79 17.28 1.74
C ASP A 210 -12.69 17.53 0.69
N GLU A 211 -12.27 18.79 0.61
CA GLU A 211 -11.25 19.26 -0.32
C GLU A 211 -9.89 18.56 -0.17
N VAL A 212 -9.61 17.92 0.98
CA VAL A 212 -8.35 17.18 1.19
C VAL A 212 -8.12 16.10 0.12
N TYR A 213 -9.18 15.48 -0.39
CA TYR A 213 -9.06 14.45 -1.42
C TYR A 213 -8.60 15.02 -2.78
N LEU A 214 -8.92 16.28 -3.07
CA LEU A 214 -8.38 16.96 -4.27
C LEU A 214 -6.92 17.34 -4.08
N GLU A 215 -6.51 17.71 -2.86
CA GLU A 215 -5.09 17.92 -2.56
C GLU A 215 -4.30 16.63 -2.71
N TYR A 216 -4.84 15.52 -2.20
CA TYR A 216 -4.30 14.18 -2.39
C TYR A 216 -4.22 13.80 -3.87
N ALA A 217 -5.25 14.06 -4.67
CA ALA A 217 -5.24 13.79 -6.10
C ALA A 217 -4.13 14.57 -6.80
N VAL A 218 -4.02 15.86 -6.51
CA VAL A 218 -2.98 16.72 -7.08
C VAL A 218 -1.58 16.23 -6.72
N GLU A 219 -1.31 15.94 -5.44
CA GLU A 219 -0.01 15.46 -4.99
C GLU A 219 0.33 14.06 -5.55
N PHE A 220 -0.66 13.17 -5.63
CA PHE A 220 -0.49 11.86 -6.24
C PHE A 220 -0.10 11.95 -7.70
N ILE A 221 -0.84 12.76 -8.48
CA ILE A 221 -0.57 12.98 -9.90
C ILE A 221 0.79 13.65 -10.09
N LYS A 222 1.18 14.63 -9.27
CA LYS A 222 2.55 15.20 -9.33
C LYS A 222 3.62 14.13 -9.17
N ALA A 223 3.41 13.17 -8.27
CA ALA A 223 4.39 12.14 -7.98
C ALA A 223 4.57 11.11 -9.12
N VAL A 224 3.48 10.75 -9.80
CA VAL A 224 3.49 9.70 -10.84
C VAL A 224 3.43 10.24 -12.28
N GLY A 225 3.04 11.50 -12.45
CA GLY A 225 2.61 12.09 -13.72
C GLY A 225 3.64 12.01 -14.84
N LYS A 226 4.94 12.10 -14.51
CA LYS A 226 6.01 11.95 -15.51
C LYS A 226 6.02 10.57 -16.20
N ILE A 227 5.60 9.53 -15.48
CA ILE A 227 5.54 8.15 -15.99
C ILE A 227 4.13 7.83 -16.52
N TYR A 228 3.11 8.36 -15.83
CA TYR A 228 1.69 8.13 -16.07
C TYR A 228 1.07 8.96 -17.22
N ASP A 229 1.85 9.82 -17.89
CA ASP A 229 1.34 10.84 -18.82
C ASP A 229 0.64 10.26 -20.07
N GLY A 230 -0.66 10.01 -19.96
CA GLY A 230 -1.48 9.40 -21.01
C GLY A 230 -2.94 9.88 -21.01
N PHE A 231 -3.78 9.20 -21.80
CA PHE A 231 -5.17 9.58 -22.05
C PHE A 231 -6.03 9.65 -20.79
N HIS A 232 -5.89 8.69 -19.87
CA HIS A 232 -6.65 8.69 -18.62
C HIS A 232 -6.28 9.88 -17.73
N LEU A 233 -5.00 10.26 -17.69
CA LEU A 233 -4.57 11.46 -16.98
C LEU A 233 -5.23 12.72 -17.56
N ASP A 234 -5.36 12.83 -18.87
CA ASP A 234 -6.06 13.96 -19.50
C ASP A 234 -7.53 14.06 -19.05
N ILE A 235 -8.21 12.92 -18.92
CA ILE A 235 -9.58 12.87 -18.38
C ILE A 235 -9.60 13.39 -16.94
N VAL A 236 -8.74 12.87 -16.06
CA VAL A 236 -8.68 13.29 -14.65
C VAL A 236 -8.38 14.78 -14.53
N MET A 237 -7.47 15.29 -15.37
CA MET A 237 -7.12 16.72 -15.41
C MET A 237 -8.29 17.61 -15.86
N ASP A 238 -9.07 17.19 -16.87
CA ASP A 238 -10.31 17.89 -17.27
C ASP A 238 -11.34 17.91 -16.14
N TYR A 239 -11.53 16.79 -15.44
CA TYR A 239 -12.40 16.73 -14.26
C TYR A 239 -11.94 17.71 -13.17
N LEU A 240 -10.66 17.68 -12.78
CA LEU A 240 -10.10 18.62 -11.79
C LEU A 240 -10.30 20.08 -12.23
N SER A 241 -10.07 20.40 -13.50
CA SER A 241 -10.28 21.75 -14.03
C SER A 241 -11.73 22.22 -13.88
N ARG A 242 -12.71 21.32 -14.04
CA ARG A 242 -14.14 21.65 -13.88
C ARG A 242 -14.55 21.85 -12.42
N LEU A 243 -13.78 21.32 -11.47
CA LEU A 243 -14.03 21.49 -10.04
C LEU A 243 -13.51 22.82 -9.47
N LYS A 244 -12.59 23.49 -10.16
CA LYS A 244 -12.02 24.79 -9.74
C LYS A 244 -13.05 25.81 -9.21
N PRO A 245 -14.25 25.99 -9.81
CA PRO A 245 -15.24 26.95 -9.31
C PRO A 245 -15.96 26.53 -8.01
N ARG A 246 -15.83 25.27 -7.60
CA ARG A 246 -16.52 24.67 -6.44
C ARG A 246 -15.63 24.52 -5.20
N VAL A 247 -14.36 24.93 -5.29
CA VAL A 247 -13.34 24.67 -4.26
C VAL A 247 -12.70 25.97 -3.78
N SER A 248 -11.99 25.90 -2.65
CA SER A 248 -11.24 27.00 -2.10
C SER A 248 -10.15 27.51 -3.06
N ASN A 249 -9.73 28.76 -2.85
CA ASN A 249 -8.61 29.37 -3.60
C ASN A 249 -7.31 28.56 -3.51
N ARG A 250 -7.11 27.84 -2.39
CA ARG A 250 -5.94 26.98 -2.20
C ARG A 250 -5.98 25.81 -3.17
N VAL A 251 -7.06 25.04 -3.19
CA VAL A 251 -7.20 23.88 -4.09
C VAL A 251 -7.26 24.32 -5.55
N HIS A 252 -7.94 25.43 -5.85
CA HIS A 252 -7.92 26.04 -7.18
C HIS A 252 -6.48 26.29 -7.67
N SER A 253 -5.64 26.86 -6.80
CA SER A 253 -4.23 27.14 -7.12
C SER A 253 -3.44 25.84 -7.32
N LEU A 254 -3.65 24.84 -6.46
CA LEU A 254 -3.01 23.51 -6.60
C LEU A 254 -3.33 22.84 -7.95
N ILE A 255 -4.60 22.88 -8.38
CA ILE A 255 -5.01 22.31 -9.68
C ILE A 255 -4.37 23.09 -10.83
N THR A 256 -4.32 24.42 -10.72
CA THR A 256 -3.68 25.28 -11.74
C THR A 256 -2.18 25.01 -11.85
N ASP A 257 -1.50 24.84 -10.71
CA ASP A 257 -0.08 24.48 -10.68
C ASP A 257 0.19 23.11 -11.29
N LEU A 258 -0.72 22.14 -11.08
CA LEU A 258 -0.63 20.82 -11.70
C LEU A 258 -0.78 20.87 -13.22
N GLU A 259 -1.75 21.64 -13.72
CA GLU A 259 -1.93 21.85 -15.17
C GLU A 259 -0.69 22.48 -15.80
N ASP A 260 -0.12 23.49 -15.14
CA ASP A 260 1.09 24.13 -15.63
C ASP A 260 2.31 23.22 -15.53
N LEU A 261 2.39 22.36 -14.51
CA LEU A 261 3.43 21.32 -14.43
C LEU A 261 3.35 20.34 -15.62
N LYS A 262 2.14 19.87 -15.95
CA LYS A 262 1.93 19.00 -17.12
C LYS A 262 2.27 19.71 -18.43
N LYS A 263 1.82 20.96 -18.62
CA LYS A 263 2.16 21.79 -19.80
C LYS A 263 3.68 21.98 -19.96
N ASN A 264 4.41 22.04 -18.85
CA ASN A 264 5.87 22.14 -18.81
C ASN A 264 6.57 20.76 -18.81
N CYS A 265 5.90 19.71 -19.33
CA CYS A 265 6.44 18.36 -19.43
C CYS A 265 7.01 17.84 -18.10
N TRP A 266 6.28 18.06 -16.99
CA TRP A 266 6.64 17.62 -15.64
C TRP A 266 7.95 18.21 -15.12
N THR A 267 8.35 19.37 -15.64
CA THR A 267 9.52 20.11 -15.18
C THR A 267 9.08 21.27 -14.28
N PRO A 268 9.53 21.31 -13.01
CA PRO A 268 9.21 22.43 -12.12
C PRO A 268 9.72 23.77 -12.68
N ARG A 269 8.95 24.84 -12.46
CA ARG A 269 9.39 26.19 -12.84
C ARG A 269 10.62 26.58 -12.00
N ILE A 270 11.74 26.85 -12.65
CA ILE A 270 12.94 27.37 -11.99
C ILE A 270 12.67 28.84 -11.66
N PHE A 271 12.36 29.14 -10.40
CA PHE A 271 12.42 30.52 -9.93
C PHE A 271 13.89 30.92 -9.85
N THR A 272 14.39 31.57 -10.91
CA THR A 272 15.68 32.24 -10.85
C THR A 272 15.47 33.49 -10.02
N THR A 273 15.81 33.45 -8.73
CA THR A 273 15.94 34.66 -7.92
C THR A 273 17.14 35.44 -8.48
N LEU A 274 16.84 36.53 -9.19
CA LEU A 274 17.82 37.55 -9.57
C LEU A 274 18.25 38.36 -8.34
#